data_AF-A0AAN2CFI0-F1
#
_entry.id   AF-A0AAN2CFI0-F1
#
_cell.length_a   1.000
_cell.length_b   1.000
_cell.length_c   1.000
_cell.angle_alpha   90.00
_cell.angle_beta   90.00
_cell.angle_gamma   90.00
#
_symmetry.space_group_name_H-M   'P 1'
#
loop_
_entity.id
_entity.type
_entity.pdbx_description
1 polymer ?
#
loop_
_entity_poly.entity_id
_entity_poly.type
_entity_poly.pdbx_seq_one_letter_code
_entity_poly.pdbx_strand_id
1 'polypeptide(L)' 'MESVNDAWRIASAVEDIKSINLGGIKAKEGSKNISKAINLLPEEIEQLQQLVGKGVEVEIRQVPNDRKQLFTECV' A
#
# COMPACT_ATOMS: atom_id res chain seq x y z
N MET A 1 -3.56 -10.74 4.95
CA MET A 1 -4.50 -9.82 4.27
C MET A 1 -4.58 -10.22 2.82
N GLU A 2 -5.78 -10.27 2.26
CA GLU A 2 -5.98 -10.72 0.87
C GLU A 2 -6.00 -9.53 -0.11
N SER A 3 -6.36 -8.33 0.35
CA SER A 3 -6.46 -7.14 -0.50
C SER A 3 -6.01 -5.84 0.19
N VAL A 4 -5.81 -4.79 -0.63
CA VAL A 4 -5.57 -3.42 -0.14
C VAL A 4 -6.77 -2.88 0.64
N ASN A 5 -7.98 -3.21 0.20
CA ASN A 5 -9.21 -2.79 0.88
C ASN A 5 -9.28 -3.32 2.32
N ASP A 6 -8.85 -4.57 2.56
CA ASP A 6 -8.80 -5.12 3.93
C ASP A 6 -7.80 -4.36 4.80
N ALA A 7 -6.63 -4.04 4.24
CA ALA A 7 -5.59 -3.24 4.90
C ALA A 7 -6.11 -1.86 5.27
N TRP A 8 -6.76 -1.20 4.32
CA TRP A 8 -7.37 0.11 4.51
C TRP A 8 -8.46 0.10 5.59
N ARG A 9 -9.36 -0.89 5.57
CA ARG A 9 -10.43 -1.03 6.57
C ARG A 9 -9.87 -1.21 7.97
N ILE A 10 -8.92 -2.12 8.14
CA ILE A 10 -8.35 -2.45 9.46
C ILE A 10 -7.52 -1.27 9.99
N ALA A 11 -6.63 -0.70 9.18
CA ALA A 11 -5.81 0.44 9.58
C ALA A 11 -6.62 1.72 9.80
N SER A 12 -7.75 1.88 9.09
CA SER A 12 -8.66 3.00 9.34
C SER A 12 -9.45 2.87 10.64
N ALA A 13 -9.65 1.65 11.15
CA ALA A 13 -10.43 1.37 12.35
C ALA A 13 -9.58 1.20 13.62
N VAL A 14 -8.28 0.93 13.47
CA VAL A 14 -7.36 0.70 14.60
C VAL A 14 -6.31 1.80 14.62
N GLU A 15 -6.46 2.73 15.57
CA GLU A 15 -5.58 3.90 15.68
C GLU A 15 -4.11 3.53 15.92
N ASP A 16 -3.84 2.40 16.56
CA ASP A 16 -2.47 1.94 16.87
C ASP A 16 -1.70 1.41 15.65
N ILE A 17 -2.37 1.21 14.51
CA ILE A 17 -1.66 0.81 13.28
C ILE A 17 -1.00 2.05 12.68
N LYS A 18 0.32 2.15 12.88
CA LYS A 18 1.13 3.28 12.40
C LYS A 18 1.84 3.02 11.07
N SER A 19 1.91 1.78 10.63
CA SER A 19 2.61 1.40 9.40
C SER A 19 2.01 0.19 8.72
N ILE A 20 2.05 0.17 7.39
CA ILE A 20 1.68 -0.96 6.52
C ILE A 20 2.82 -1.22 5.55
N ASN A 21 3.11 -2.50 5.31
CA ASN A 21 4.03 -2.94 4.27
C ASN A 21 3.27 -3.59 3.11
N LEU A 22 3.58 -3.16 1.89
CA LEU A 22 3.14 -3.75 0.64
C LEU A 22 4.25 -4.62 0.06
N GLY A 23 4.14 -5.93 0.27
CA GLY A 23 5.14 -6.90 -0.19
C GLY A 23 5.01 -7.29 -1.66
N GLY A 24 3.79 -7.41 -2.18
CA GLY A 24 3.56 -7.75 -3.57
C GLY A 24 2.09 -7.75 -3.95
N ILE A 25 1.75 -7.10 -5.05
CA ILE A 25 0.38 -7.04 -5.58
C ILE A 25 0.48 -7.27 -7.09
N LYS A 26 -0.10 -8.39 -7.52
CA LYS A 26 -0.08 -8.83 -8.92
C LYS A 26 -0.84 -7.85 -9.80
N ALA A 27 -0.39 -7.69 -11.04
CA ALA A 27 -1.13 -6.95 -12.05
C ALA A 27 -2.50 -7.62 -12.29
N LYS A 28 -3.52 -6.77 -12.43
CA LYS A 28 -4.88 -7.11 -12.83
C LYS A 28 -5.37 -6.07 -13.82
N GLU A 29 -6.45 -6.37 -14.54
CA GLU A 29 -7.05 -5.44 -15.49
C GLU A 29 -7.33 -4.08 -14.83
N GLY A 30 -6.93 -3.00 -15.49
CA GLY A 30 -7.10 -1.63 -14.98
C GLY A 30 -6.09 -1.19 -13.91
N SER A 31 -5.19 -2.06 -13.44
CA SER A 31 -4.16 -1.66 -12.48
C SER A 31 -3.02 -0.86 -13.12
N LYS A 32 -2.51 0.14 -12.40
CA LYS A 32 -1.30 0.90 -12.71
C LYS A 32 -0.11 0.26 -12.01
N ASN A 33 1.01 0.11 -12.72
CA ASN A 33 2.27 -0.29 -12.08
C ASN A 33 2.82 0.87 -11.25
N ILE A 34 3.07 0.62 -9.97
CA ILE A 34 3.57 1.61 -9.00
C ILE A 34 5.02 1.30 -8.63
N SER A 35 5.36 0.01 -8.57
CA SER A 35 6.74 -0.43 -8.37
C SER A 35 6.94 -1.83 -8.98
N LYS A 36 8.17 -2.33 -8.92
CA LYS A 36 8.56 -3.67 -9.41
C LYS A 36 7.60 -4.78 -8.96
N ALA A 37 7.10 -4.72 -7.72
CA ALA A 37 6.26 -5.77 -7.13
C ALA A 37 4.80 -5.34 -6.93
N ILE A 38 4.44 -4.08 -7.24
CA ILE A 38 3.16 -3.49 -6.85
C ILE A 38 2.41 -2.94 -8.07
N ASN A 39 1.21 -3.46 -8.30
CA ASN A 39 0.25 -2.94 -9.25
C ASN A 39 -1.04 -2.64 -8.50
N LEU A 40 -1.59 -1.44 -8.67
CA LEU A 40 -2.76 -0.97 -7.91
C LEU A 40 -3.83 -0.43 -8.85
N LEU A 41 -5.09 -0.71 -8.53
CA LEU A 41 -6.24 -0.03 -9.12
C LEU A 41 -6.28 1.44 -8.64
N PRO A 42 -6.92 2.34 -9.41
CA PRO A 42 -7.12 3.73 -8.99
C PRO A 42 -7.76 3.86 -7.59
N GLU A 43 -8.78 3.07 -7.28
CA GLU A 43 -9.43 3.05 -5.96
C GLU A 43 -8.46 2.61 -4.84
N GLU A 44 -7.59 1.63 -5.11
CA GLU A 44 -6.60 1.16 -4.13
C GLU A 44 -5.54 2.24 -3.86
N ILE A 45 -5.20 3.06 -4.86
CA ILE A 45 -4.31 4.22 -4.69
C ILE A 45 -4.98 5.26 -3.78
N GLU A 46 -6.24 5.59 -4.02
CA GLU A 46 -7.01 6.54 -3.19
C GLU A 46 -7.11 6.06 -1.73
N GLN A 47 -7.38 4.78 -1.51
CA GLN A 47 -7.41 4.17 -0.18
C GLN A 47 -6.07 4.34 0.54
N LEU A 48 -4.95 4.01 -0.10
CA LEU A 48 -3.63 4.16 0.50
C LEU A 48 -3.28 5.63 0.76
N GLN A 49 -3.66 6.54 -0.12
CA GLN A 49 -3.51 7.99 0.10
C GLN A 49 -4.29 8.47 1.33
N GLN A 50 -5.50 7.93 1.58
CA GLN A 50 -6.25 8.25 2.81
C GLN A 50 -5.52 7.78 4.07
N LEU A 51 -4.89 6.60 4.07
CA LEU A 51 -4.10 6.11 5.21
C LEU A 51 -2.89 7.00 5.46
N VAL A 52 -2.18 7.38 4.40
CA VAL A 52 -1.07 8.35 4.49
C VAL A 52 -1.56 9.68 5.08
N GLY A 53 -2.71 10.18 4.63
CA GLY A 53 -3.33 11.40 5.16
C GLY A 53 -3.71 11.31 6.63
N LYS A 54 -3.95 10.11 7.16
CA LYS A 54 -4.17 9.83 8.59
C LYS A 54 -2.87 9.63 9.38
N GLY A 55 -1.71 9.73 8.73
CA GLY A 55 -0.40 9.53 9.35
C GLY A 55 0.06 8.07 9.45
N VAL A 56 -0.58 7.15 8.73
CA VAL A 56 -0.10 5.76 8.60
C VAL A 56 0.99 5.72 7.54
N GLU A 57 2.18 5.23 7.91
CA GLU A 57 3.25 5.00 6.95
C GLU A 57 2.90 3.83 6.02
N VAL A 58 3.00 4.03 4.71
CA VAL A 58 2.84 2.94 3.74
C VAL A 58 4.17 2.71 3.03
N GLU A 59 4.80 1.58 3.31
CA GLU A 59 6.06 1.17 2.69
C GLU A 59 5.86 0.06 1.65
N ILE A 60 6.73 0.05 0.64
CA ILE A 60 6.82 -0.99 -0.38
C ILE A 60 8.15 -1.70 -0.21
N ARG A 61 8.11 -2.99 0.11
CA ARG A 61 9.29 -3.85 0.26
C ARG A 61 8.87 -5.33 0.28
N GLN A 62 9.34 -6.12 -0.68
CA GLN A 62 8.93 -7.53 -0.83
C GLN A 62 9.65 -8.46 0.15
N VAL A 63 10.97 -8.28 0.31
CA VAL A 63 11.77 -9.02 1.29
C VAL A 63 12.60 -8.05 2.14
N PRO A 64 13.06 -8.43 3.35
CA PRO A 64 13.80 -7.53 4.24
C PRO A 64 15.06 -6.91 3.61
N ASN A 65 15.70 -7.62 2.68
CA ASN A 65 16.91 -7.16 1.97
C ASN A 65 16.63 -6.17 0.84
N ASP A 66 15.37 -6.01 0.41
CA ASP A 66 15.01 -5.01 -0.60
C ASP A 66 15.03 -3.60 0.01
N ARG A 67 15.38 -2.61 -0.81
CA ARG A 67 15.31 -1.21 -0.41
C ARG A 67 13.85 -0.85 -0.06
N LYS A 68 13.65 -0.32 1.16
CA LYS A 68 12.39 0.32 1.57
C LYS A 68 12.10 1.51 0.65
N GLN A 69 10.91 1.52 0.07
CA GLN A 69 10.35 2.65 -0.70
C GLN A 69 9.10 3.14 0.00
N LEU A 70 8.90 4.46 0.07
CA LEU A 70 7.65 5.01 0.57
C LEU A 70 6.65 5.11 -0.57
N PHE A 71 5.40 4.72 -0.31
CA PHE A 71 4.33 4.78 -1.31
C PHE A 71 4.17 6.18 -1.92
N THR A 72 4.34 7.23 -1.12
CA THR A 72 4.26 8.63 -1.56
C THR A 72 5.32 9.04 -2.58
N GLU A 73 6.42 8.28 -2.68
CA GLU A 73 7.48 8.53 -3.67
C GLU A 73 7.21 7.81 -5.00
N CYS A 74 6.20 6.94 -5.05
CA CYS A 74 5.92 6.07 -6.19
C CYS A 74 4.64 6.44 -6.97
N VAL A 75 3.83 7.39 -6.47
CA VAL A 75 2.52 7.75 -7.03
C VAL A 75 2.50 9.11 -7.69
#